data_AF-A0A8T8E6U1-F1
#
_entry.id   AF-A0A8T8E6U1-F1
#
_cell.length_a   1.000
_cell.length_b   1.000
_cell.length_c   1.000
_cell.angle_alpha   90.00
_cell.angle_beta   90.00
_cell.angle_gamma   90.00
#
_symmetry.space_group_name_H-M   'P 1'
#
loop_
_entity.id
_entity.type
_entity.pdbx_description
1 polymer ?
#
loop_
_entity_poly.entity_id
_entity_poly.type
_entity_poly.pdbx_seq_one_letter_code
_entity_poly.pdbx_strand_id
1 'polypeptide(L)'
;MRLQLPTDRWILEELQEGRNLGANIAVEVDRHKKTITRRLNQMEEDSLVHSVGNGVYEITPKGVATLRLIDQYERGEEFEKLVEERAELIEVHPPAIVDEGADES
;
A
#
# COMPACT_ATOMS: atom_id res chain seq x y z
N MET A 1 -7.72 -2.03 -12.91
CA MET A 1 -6.59 -2.76 -12.26
C MET A 1 -6.81 -4.28 -12.20
N ARG A 2 -5.73 -5.08 -12.06
CA ARG A 2 -5.81 -6.55 -11.86
C ARG A 2 -4.97 -6.99 -10.66
N LEU A 3 -5.65 -7.35 -9.57
CA LEU A 3 -5.01 -7.81 -8.35
C LEU A 3 -4.51 -9.26 -8.45
N GLN A 4 -3.39 -9.55 -7.79
CA GLN A 4 -2.81 -10.88 -7.60
C GLN A 4 -2.96 -11.30 -6.13
N LEU A 5 -4.16 -11.75 -5.78
CA LEU A 5 -4.45 -12.26 -4.44
C LEU A 5 -3.83 -13.65 -4.21
N PRO A 6 -3.39 -13.98 -2.97
CA PRO A 6 -3.45 -13.14 -1.77
C PRO A 6 -2.28 -12.13 -1.65
N THR A 7 -1.26 -12.23 -2.50
CA THR A 7 0.00 -11.46 -2.38
C THR A 7 -0.22 -9.95 -2.27
N ASP A 8 -1.10 -9.37 -3.10
CA ASP A 8 -1.34 -7.92 -3.07
C ASP A 8 -1.96 -7.45 -1.77
N ARG A 9 -2.84 -8.26 -1.18
CA ARG A 9 -3.41 -7.98 0.14
C ARG A 9 -2.30 -7.85 1.15
N TRP A 10 -1.43 -8.87 1.22
CA TRP A 10 -0.34 -8.90 2.20
C TRP A 10 0.64 -7.73 1.99
N ILE A 11 0.97 -7.38 0.75
CA ILE A 11 1.82 -6.20 0.48
C ILE A 11 1.15 -4.92 1.00
N LEU A 12 -0.16 -4.74 0.76
CA LEU A 12 -0.88 -3.55 1.22
C LEU A 12 -1.04 -3.53 2.74
N GLU A 13 -1.23 -4.68 3.40
CA GLU A 13 -1.24 -4.81 4.86
C GLU A 13 0.12 -4.41 5.45
N GLU A 14 1.23 -4.90 4.90
CA GLU A 14 2.57 -4.51 5.34
C GLU A 14 2.84 -3.00 5.18
N LEU A 15 2.35 -2.39 4.11
CA LEU A 15 2.54 -0.95 3.85
C LEU A 15 1.52 -0.07 4.59
N GLN A 16 0.45 -0.64 5.15
CA GLN A 16 -0.49 0.08 6.00
C GLN A 16 0.15 0.52 7.33
N GLU A 17 1.12 -0.26 7.83
CA GLU A 17 1.90 0.05 9.03
C GLU A 17 2.96 1.13 8.78
N GLY A 18 3.24 1.45 7.52
CA GLY A 18 4.15 2.52 7.11
C GLY A 18 5.06 2.14 5.95
N ARG A 19 6.09 2.97 5.75
CA ARG A 19 7.09 2.76 4.69
C ARG A 19 7.87 1.48 4.94
N ASN A 20 8.08 0.68 3.88
CA ASN A 20 8.88 -0.53 4.02
C ASN A 20 9.74 -0.82 2.78
N LEU A 21 10.84 -1.55 2.98
CA LEU A 21 11.69 -2.03 1.91
C LEU A 21 11.02 -3.22 1.22
N GLY A 22 11.05 -3.26 -0.11
CA GLY A 22 10.54 -4.42 -0.86
C GLY A 22 11.23 -5.74 -0.51
N ALA A 23 12.46 -5.68 0.02
CA ALA A 23 13.15 -6.86 0.54
C ALA A 23 12.57 -7.35 1.88
N ASN A 24 12.15 -6.43 2.77
CA ASN A 24 11.53 -6.76 4.04
C ASN A 24 10.13 -7.34 3.81
N ILE A 25 9.32 -6.67 2.97
CA ILE A 25 7.99 -7.16 2.58
C ILE A 25 8.08 -8.59 2.04
N ALA A 26 9.12 -8.91 1.26
CA ALA A 26 9.33 -10.27 0.75
C ALA A 26 9.57 -11.32 1.82
N VAL A 27 10.25 -10.96 2.90
CA VAL A 27 10.43 -11.84 4.07
C VAL A 27 9.10 -12.01 4.80
N GLU A 28 8.38 -10.93 5.10
CA GLU A 28 7.15 -10.97 5.88
C GLU A 28 6.02 -11.75 5.18
N VAL A 29 5.87 -11.59 3.87
CA VAL A 29 4.84 -12.29 3.10
C VAL A 29 5.28 -13.68 2.60
N ASP A 30 6.46 -14.16 3.02
CA ASP A 30 7.09 -15.42 2.62
C ASP A 30 7.12 -15.62 1.10
N ARG A 31 7.69 -14.66 0.38
CA ARG A 31 7.83 -14.70 -1.08
C ARG A 31 9.22 -14.31 -1.52
N HIS A 32 9.63 -14.85 -2.67
CA HIS A 32 10.93 -14.50 -3.23
C HIS A 32 11.03 -13.00 -3.58
N LYS A 33 12.12 -12.33 -3.19
CA LYS A 33 12.36 -10.90 -3.40
C LYS A 33 12.06 -10.43 -4.83
N LYS A 34 12.56 -11.15 -5.84
CA LYS A 34 12.31 -10.83 -7.27
C LYS A 34 10.81 -10.79 -7.62
N THR A 35 10.02 -11.66 -7.01
CA THR A 35 8.56 -11.72 -7.22
C THR A 35 7.90 -10.48 -6.62
N ILE A 36 8.28 -10.11 -5.40
CA ILE A 36 7.74 -8.94 -4.71
C ILE A 36 8.16 -7.63 -5.37
N THR A 37 9.43 -7.47 -5.75
CA THR A 37 9.88 -6.27 -6.49
C THR A 37 9.12 -6.09 -7.79
N ARG A 38 8.94 -7.16 -8.58
CA ARG A 38 8.13 -7.09 -9.80
C ARG A 38 6.68 -6.71 -9.50
N ARG A 39 6.11 -7.23 -8.41
CA ARG A 39 4.74 -6.92 -8.03
C ARG A 39 4.58 -5.48 -7.55
N LEU A 40 5.49 -4.98 -6.72
CA LEU A 40 5.53 -3.59 -6.25
C LEU A 40 5.62 -2.61 -7.43
N ASN A 41 6.45 -2.89 -8.44
CA ASN A 41 6.51 -2.06 -9.64
C ASN A 41 5.16 -2.03 -10.39
N GLN A 42 4.49 -3.18 -10.51
CA GLN A 42 3.16 -3.21 -11.14
C GLN A 42 2.11 -2.47 -10.31
N MET A 43 2.16 -2.59 -8.97
CA MET A 43 1.26 -1.90 -8.06
C MET A 43 1.51 -0.38 -8.05
N GLU A 44 2.74 0.04 -8.30
CA GLU A 44 3.10 1.44 -8.50
C GLU A 44 2.53 2.00 -9.81
N GLU A 45 2.60 1.23 -10.91
CA GLU A 45 1.92 1.58 -12.17
C GLU A 45 0.40 1.69 -11.98
N ASP A 46 -0.20 0.81 -11.16
CA ASP A 46 -1.63 0.87 -10.79
C ASP A 46 -1.94 1.97 -9.74
N SER A 47 -0.93 2.74 -9.31
CA SER A 47 -1.01 3.81 -8.29
C SER A 47 -1.46 3.35 -6.90
N LEU A 48 -1.30 2.07 -6.56
CA LEU A 48 -1.64 1.51 -5.25
C LEU A 48 -0.54 1.75 -4.21
N VAL A 49 0.70 1.86 -4.67
CA VAL A 49 1.89 2.16 -3.86
C VAL A 49 2.72 3.22 -4.57
N HIS A 50 3.64 3.86 -3.85
CA HIS A 50 4.59 4.82 -4.40
C HIS A 50 6.01 4.46 -3.96
N SER A 51 6.96 4.44 -4.89
CA SER A 51 8.39 4.31 -4.57
C SER A 51 8.95 5.64 -4.08
N VAL A 52 9.45 5.65 -2.85
CA VAL A 52 10.18 6.81 -2.30
C VAL A 52 11.68 6.76 -2.63
N GLY A 53 12.09 5.83 -3.50
CA GLY A 53 13.47 5.58 -3.90
C GLY A 53 14.16 4.47 -3.09
N ASN A 54 15.28 3.96 -3.61
CA ASN A 54 16.11 2.92 -2.98
C ASN A 54 15.36 1.62 -2.61
N GLY A 55 14.25 1.32 -3.31
CA GLY A 55 13.43 0.13 -3.05
C GLY A 55 12.56 0.21 -1.80
N VAL A 56 12.36 1.42 -1.26
CA VAL A 56 11.38 1.71 -0.21
C VAL A 56 10.08 2.14 -0.88
N TYR A 57 8.96 1.60 -0.38
CA TYR A 57 7.62 1.89 -0.87
C TYR A 57 6.74 2.39 0.27
N GLU A 58 5.70 3.15 -0.09
CA GLU A 58 4.63 3.58 0.79
C GLU A 58 3.27 3.32 0.13
N ILE A 59 2.23 3.11 0.94
CA ILE A 59 0.86 2.93 0.45
C ILE A 59 0.26 4.29 0.04
N THR A 60 -0.49 4.33 -1.06
CA THR A 60 -1.22 5.53 -1.48
C THR A 60 -2.66 5.52 -0.95
N PRO A 61 -3.41 6.65 -1.03
CA PRO A 61 -4.85 6.63 -0.77
C PRO A 61 -5.62 5.56 -1.55
N LYS A 62 -5.26 5.34 -2.83
CA LYS A 62 -5.83 4.30 -3.69
C LYS A 62 -5.46 2.89 -3.22
N GLY A 63 -4.25 2.68 -2.72
CA GLY A 63 -3.84 1.44 -2.06
C GLY A 63 -4.65 1.13 -0.81
N VAL A 64 -4.86 2.13 0.05
CA VAL A 64 -5.69 1.99 1.26
C VAL A 64 -7.16 1.70 0.89
N ALA A 65 -7.71 2.42 -0.09
CA ALA A 65 -9.05 2.17 -0.61
C ALA A 65 -9.20 0.74 -1.13
N THR A 66 -8.22 0.29 -1.92
CA THR A 66 -8.14 -1.08 -2.45
C THR A 66 -8.14 -2.09 -1.31
N LEU A 67 -7.27 -1.93 -0.31
CA LEU A 67 -7.20 -2.83 0.84
C LEU A 67 -8.52 -2.87 1.64
N ARG A 68 -9.21 -1.74 1.81
CA ARG A 68 -10.50 -1.70 2.52
C ARG A 68 -11.65 -2.38 1.76
N LEU A 69 -11.58 -2.39 0.44
CA LEU A 69 -12.60 -2.96 -0.44
C LEU A 69 -12.22 -4.35 -0.97
N ILE A 70 -11.05 -4.88 -0.60
CA ILE A 70 -10.44 -6.06 -1.22
C ILE A 70 -11.28 -7.34 -1.09
N ASP A 71 -12.14 -7.44 -0.07
CA ASP A 71 -13.07 -8.56 0.11
C ASP A 71 -14.26 -8.50 -0.87
N GLN A 72 -14.50 -7.33 -1.46
CA GLN A 72 -15.49 -7.08 -2.53
C GLN A 72 -14.84 -7.15 -3.92
N TYR A 73 -13.59 -7.66 -4.02
CA TYR A 73 -12.88 -7.65 -5.29
C TYR A 73 -13.56 -8.53 -6.33
N GLU A 74 -14.20 -7.88 -7.29
CA GLU A 74 -14.61 -8.45 -8.56
C GLU A 74 -13.79 -7.82 -9.68
N ARG A 75 -13.30 -8.64 -10.63
CA ARG A 75 -12.49 -8.12 -11.74
C ARG A 75 -13.38 -7.31 -12.68
N GLY A 76 -13.14 -6.01 -12.77
CA GLY A 76 -13.83 -5.15 -13.74
C GLY A 76 -13.67 -3.65 -13.43
N GLU A 77 -14.30 -2.82 -14.26
CA GLU A 77 -14.30 -1.36 -14.12
C GLU A 77 -15.10 -0.89 -12.89
N GLU A 78 -16.12 -1.65 -12.47
CA GLU A 78 -16.96 -1.30 -11.31
C GLU A 78 -16.14 -1.25 -10.02
N PHE A 79 -15.29 -2.26 -9.78
CA PHE A 79 -14.40 -2.28 -8.63
C PHE A 79 -13.40 -1.12 -8.66
N GLU A 80 -12.81 -0.85 -9.82
CA GLU A 80 -11.86 0.25 -9.97
C GLU A 80 -12.51 1.60 -9.68
N LYS A 81 -13.74 1.82 -10.16
CA LYS A 81 -14.51 3.02 -9.85
C LYS A 81 -14.79 3.17 -8.35
N LEU A 82 -15.23 2.10 -7.68
CA LEU A 82 -15.46 2.11 -6.23
C LEU A 82 -14.18 2.44 -5.44
N VAL A 83 -13.03 1.93 -5.90
CA VAL A 83 -11.73 2.25 -5.30
C VAL A 83 -11.38 3.73 -5.49
N GLU A 84 -11.54 4.28 -6.68
CA GLU A 84 -11.24 5.70 -6.94
C GLU A 84 -12.14 6.62 -6.09
N GLU A 85 -13.45 6.39 -6.08
CA GLU A 85 -14.40 7.15 -5.25
C GLU A 85 -14.05 7.09 -3.76
N ARG A 86 -13.58 5.92 -3.29
CA ARG A 86 -13.16 5.75 -1.89
C ARG A 86 -11.83 6.44 -1.59
N ALA A 87 -10.91 6.48 -2.56
CA ALA A 87 -9.59 7.08 -2.43
C ALA A 87 -9.66 8.60 -2.25
N GLU A 88 -10.63 9.27 -2.88
CA GLU A 88 -10.91 10.70 -2.68
C GLU A 88 -11.24 11.07 -1.23
N LEU A 89 -11.69 10.09 -0.43
CA LEU A 89 -12.04 10.25 0.98
C LEU A 89 -10.91 9.82 1.94
N ILE A 90 -9.71 9.54 1.42
CA ILE A 90 -8.58 9.03 2.20
C ILE A 90 -7.40 9.99 2.05
N GLU A 91 -6.88 10.42 3.20
CA GLU A 91 -5.57 11.06 3.30
C GLU A 91 -4.62 10.12 4.04
N VAL A 92 -3.41 9.95 3.51
CA VAL A 92 -2.34 9.18 4.16
C VAL A 92 -1.32 10.18 4.70
N HIS A 93 -1.23 10.28 6.02
CA HIS A 93 -0.27 11.13 6.71
C HIS A 93 0.92 10.30 7.20
N PRO A 94 2.15 10.82 7.14
CA PRO A 94 3.28 10.21 7.85
C PRO A 94 2.96 10.06 9.34
N PRO A 95 3.64 9.15 10.06
CA PRO A 95 3.49 9.08 11.52
C PRO A 95 3.85 10.43 12.15
N ALA A 96 2.96 10.95 12.98
CA ALA A 96 3.19 12.16 13.75
C ALA A 96 3.95 11.82 15.04
N ILE A 97 5.06 12.52 15.30
CA ILE A 97 5.73 12.46 16.60
C ILE A 97 4.97 13.41 17.53
N VAL A 98 4.39 12.87 18.60
CA VAL A 98 3.72 13.65 19.64
C VAL A 98 4.64 13.73 20.85
N ASP A 99 5.12 14.93 21.17
CA ASP A 99 5.89 15.22 22.39
C ASP A 99 5.13 16.27 23.21
N GLU A 100 4.29 15.82 24.13
CA GLU A 100 3.46 16.69 24.97
C GLU A 100 4.27 17.49 26.01
N GLY A 101 5.57 17.21 26.19
CA GLY A 101 6.45 17.87 27.17
C GLY A 101 7.49 18.82 26.56
N ALA A 102 7.59 18.91 25.23
CA ALA A 102 8.59 19.73 24.55
C ALA A 102 8.41 21.25 24.79
N ASP A 103 7.19 21.71 25.08
CA ASP A 103 6.88 23.13 25.31
C ASP A 103 7.14 23.59 26.77
N GLU A 104 7.55 22.69 27.67
CA GLU A 104 7.78 23.01 29.09
C GLU A 104 9.23 23.42 29.43
N SER A 105 10.09 23.67 28.43
CA SER A 105 11.53 24.00 28.63
C SER A 105 11.90 25.46 28.36
#